data_AF-A0A7L1K8L6-F1
#
_entry.id   AF-A0A7L1K8L6-F1
#
_cell.length_a   1.000
_cell.length_b   1.000
_cell.length_c   1.000
_cell.angle_alpha   90.00
_cell.angle_beta   90.00
_cell.angle_gamma   90.00
#
_symmetry.space_group_name_H-M   'P 1'
#
loop_
_entity.id
_entity.type
_entity.pdbx_description
1 polymer ?
#
loop_
_entity_poly.entity_id
_entity_poly.type
_entity_poly.pdbx_seq_one_letter_code
_entity_poly.pdbx_strand_id
1 'polypeptide(L)'
;FYQLTGILFLLASSLIFAKGGKILVIPQDGSHWLSMRPVVEKLQQNGHEVVVVVPSTSLYMKPKEPQNYTVKLYPTPYAEEHLAVVLKSFVNAHFIEQSLLNIIITMYQSILEMSRFFFTNCKSLLHNEDMMKYLRESKFDVVFTDPILMCGTIIAEHLSVPSVYFLRGLPCGMDFEATQCPSPPSYVPRLFLNNSDSMTFAQRVKNMLVRMLEFVYCKPIFIPFEELAYEIIQKKVTATDLLSRGSVWLMRYDFVFEFPRPVMPNMVFIGGINCDQKKKLSQ
;
A
#
# COMPACT_ATOMS: atom_id res chain seq x y z
N PHE A 1 -34.88 -41.12 16.86
CA PHE A 1 -33.55 -40.91 17.46
C PHE A 1 -32.46 -40.74 16.40
N TYR A 2 -32.27 -41.69 15.48
CA TYR A 2 -31.20 -41.65 14.46
C TYR A 2 -31.24 -40.45 13.47
N GLN A 3 -32.42 -39.94 13.14
CA GLN A 3 -32.57 -38.74 12.28
C GLN A 3 -32.09 -37.45 12.95
N LEU A 4 -32.36 -37.26 14.25
CA LEU A 4 -31.91 -36.08 14.99
C LEU A 4 -30.39 -36.06 15.15
N THR A 5 -29.78 -37.21 15.41
CA THR A 5 -28.32 -37.35 15.50
C THR A 5 -27.62 -37.10 14.16
N GLY A 6 -28.23 -37.51 13.04
CA GLY A 6 -27.69 -37.23 11.70
C GLY A 6 -27.74 -35.74 11.33
N ILE A 7 -28.83 -35.05 11.70
CA ILE A 7 -28.96 -33.60 11.50
C ILE A 7 -27.98 -32.82 12.39
N LEU A 8 -27.76 -33.26 13.63
CA LEU A 8 -26.77 -32.65 14.52
C LEU A 8 -25.33 -32.83 14.01
N PHE A 9 -25.00 -33.99 13.43
CA PHE A 9 -23.70 -34.25 12.82
C PHE A 9 -23.49 -33.42 11.54
N LEU A 10 -24.53 -33.26 10.71
CA LEU A 10 -24.51 -32.39 9.54
C LEU A 10 -24.34 -30.92 9.93
N LEU A 11 -25.06 -30.44 10.95
CA LEU A 11 -24.91 -29.09 11.51
C LEU A 11 -23.52 -28.87 12.13
N ALA A 12 -23.00 -29.86 12.87
CA ALA A 12 -21.64 -29.82 13.43
C ALA A 12 -20.56 -29.88 12.35
N SER A 13 -20.80 -30.57 11.23
CA SER A 13 -19.89 -30.58 10.08
C SER A 13 -19.98 -29.31 9.24
N SER A 14 -21.12 -28.60 9.27
CA SER A 14 -21.30 -27.28 8.66
C SER A 14 -20.76 -26.14 9.53
N LEU A 15 -20.57 -26.40 10.84
CA LEU A 15 -19.70 -25.63 11.72
C LEU A 15 -18.24 -26.01 11.43
N ILE A 16 -17.83 -25.92 10.16
CA ILE A 16 -16.42 -25.71 9.86
C ILE A 16 -16.13 -24.35 10.48
N PHE A 17 -15.53 -24.34 11.66
CA PHE A 17 -14.85 -23.16 12.16
C PHE A 17 -13.82 -22.83 11.08
N ALA A 18 -14.17 -21.91 10.17
CA ALA A 18 -13.24 -21.36 9.22
C ALA A 18 -12.16 -20.71 10.06
N LYS A 19 -11.04 -21.43 10.23
CA LYS A 19 -9.92 -20.95 11.02
C LYS A 19 -9.36 -19.76 10.27
N GLY A 20 -9.43 -18.57 10.88
CA GLY A 20 -8.86 -17.38 10.28
C GLY A 20 -7.36 -17.58 10.06
N GLY A 21 -6.87 -17.19 8.89
CA GLY A 21 -5.44 -17.15 8.60
C GLY A 21 -4.70 -16.13 9.46
N LYS A 22 -3.40 -16.31 9.60
CA LYS A 22 -2.46 -15.42 10.28
C LYS A 22 -1.90 -14.39 9.31
N ILE A 23 -2.21 -13.12 9.55
CA ILE A 23 -1.96 -12.01 8.65
C ILE A 23 -0.86 -11.11 9.22
N LEU A 24 0.21 -10.93 8.45
CA LEU A 24 1.21 -9.91 8.72
C LEU A 24 0.80 -8.61 8.04
N VAL A 25 0.64 -7.54 8.81
CA VAL A 25 0.33 -6.22 8.29
C VAL A 25 1.58 -5.35 8.31
N ILE A 26 2.01 -4.91 7.13
CA ILE A 26 3.09 -3.91 6.96
C ILE A 26 2.44 -2.64 6.40
N PRO A 27 1.99 -1.71 7.26
CA PRO A 27 1.27 -0.51 6.85
C PRO A 27 2.21 0.61 6.39
N GLN A 28 1.61 1.69 5.88
CA GLN A 28 2.24 3.00 5.75
C GLN A 28 1.49 4.01 6.62
N ASP A 29 2.22 4.96 7.21
CA ASP A 29 1.65 5.95 8.13
C ASP A 29 0.76 6.99 7.41
N GLY A 30 0.19 7.93 8.16
CA GLY A 30 -0.61 9.00 7.59
C GLY A 30 -2.00 8.53 7.14
N SER A 31 -2.47 9.10 6.02
CA SER A 31 -3.77 8.77 5.44
C SER A 31 -3.89 7.31 4.96
N HIS A 32 -2.76 6.66 4.69
CA HIS A 32 -2.69 5.26 4.29
C HIS A 32 -3.15 4.37 5.44
N TRP A 33 -2.58 4.56 6.65
CA TRP A 33 -3.00 3.86 7.85
C TRP A 33 -4.46 4.14 8.22
N LEU A 34 -4.89 5.40 8.15
CA LEU A 34 -6.28 5.76 8.48
C LEU A 34 -7.31 5.01 7.61
N SER A 35 -6.99 4.76 6.34
CA SER A 35 -7.85 3.96 5.45
C SER A 35 -7.69 2.45 5.67
N MET A 36 -6.50 1.99 6.05
CA MET A 36 -6.18 0.57 6.21
C MET A 36 -6.67 0.00 7.55
N ARG A 37 -6.63 0.81 8.62
CA ARG A 37 -6.98 0.40 9.98
C ARG A 37 -8.38 -0.23 10.09
N PRO A 38 -9.46 0.34 9.51
CA PRO A 38 -10.77 -0.30 9.57
C PRO A 38 -10.81 -1.69 8.91
N VAL A 39 -10.02 -1.90 7.86
CA VAL A 39 -9.90 -3.21 7.19
C VAL A 39 -9.16 -4.20 8.10
N VAL A 40 -8.07 -3.77 8.73
CA VAL A 40 -7.30 -4.57 9.70
C VAL A 40 -8.17 -4.99 10.89
N GLU A 41 -8.94 -4.05 11.44
CA GLU A 41 -9.91 -4.33 12.51
C GLU A 41 -10.97 -5.34 12.05
N LYS A 42 -11.48 -5.19 10.82
CA LYS A 42 -12.49 -6.11 10.28
C LYS A 42 -11.94 -7.52 10.04
N LEU A 43 -10.69 -7.64 9.58
CA LEU A 43 -10.01 -8.93 9.43
C LEU A 43 -9.91 -9.64 10.79
N GLN A 44 -9.50 -8.91 11.83
CA GLN A 44 -9.46 -9.46 13.19
C GLN A 44 -10.85 -9.90 13.66
N GLN A 45 -11.88 -9.07 13.49
CA GLN A 45 -13.26 -9.39 13.88
C GLN A 45 -13.81 -10.64 13.17
N ASN A 46 -13.31 -10.93 11.97
CA ASN A 46 -13.64 -12.12 11.20
C ASN A 46 -12.79 -13.36 11.60
N GLY A 47 -12.03 -13.29 12.69
CA GLY A 47 -11.33 -14.43 13.29
C GLY A 47 -9.88 -14.63 12.81
N HIS A 48 -9.32 -13.70 12.03
CA HIS A 48 -7.91 -13.74 11.63
C HIS A 48 -6.97 -13.36 12.79
N GLU A 49 -5.84 -14.06 12.90
CA GLU A 49 -4.74 -13.64 13.77
C GLU A 49 -3.97 -12.53 13.06
N VAL A 50 -4.09 -11.29 13.53
CA VAL A 50 -3.50 -10.13 12.86
C VAL A 50 -2.32 -9.59 13.67
N VAL A 51 -1.17 -9.44 13.02
CA VAL A 51 0.04 -8.82 13.59
C VAL A 51 0.41 -7.60 12.75
N VAL A 52 0.38 -6.41 13.35
CA VAL A 52 0.75 -5.16 12.71
C VAL A 52 2.14 -4.73 13.16
N VAL A 53 3.07 -4.59 12.21
CA VAL A 53 4.42 -4.10 12.49
C VAL A 53 4.46 -2.60 12.25
N VAL A 54 4.76 -1.83 13.29
CA VAL A 54 4.73 -0.36 13.23
C VAL A 54 6.05 0.24 13.72
N PRO A 55 6.50 1.36 13.14
CA PRO A 55 7.66 2.08 13.65
C PRO A 55 7.39 2.64 15.05
N SER A 56 8.43 2.76 15.87
CA SER A 56 8.34 3.34 17.21
C SER A 56 7.92 4.81 17.20
N THR A 57 8.19 5.52 16.10
CA THR A 57 7.70 6.87 15.85
C THR A 57 6.64 6.83 14.74
N SER A 58 5.46 7.38 15.00
CA SER A 58 4.37 7.41 14.02
C SER A 58 3.41 8.58 14.24
N LEU A 59 2.73 9.00 13.17
CA LEU A 59 1.68 10.01 13.19
C LEU A 59 0.40 9.44 13.81
N TYR A 60 -0.08 8.31 13.27
CA TYR A 60 -1.38 7.73 13.61
C TYR A 60 -1.33 6.28 14.09
N MET A 61 -0.18 5.60 14.01
CA MET A 61 -0.03 4.19 14.42
C MET A 61 0.35 4.07 15.90
N LYS A 62 -0.35 4.79 16.78
CA LYS A 62 -0.04 4.81 18.21
C LYS A 62 -0.54 3.51 18.88
N PRO A 63 0.32 2.79 19.63
CA PRO A 63 -0.03 1.51 20.28
C PRO A 63 -0.92 1.66 21.52
N LYS A 64 -1.27 2.89 21.91
CA LYS A 64 -1.95 3.21 23.18
C LYS A 64 -3.47 3.01 23.15
N GLU A 65 -4.06 2.79 21.98
CA GLU A 65 -5.50 2.48 21.88
C GLU A 65 -5.69 0.97 22.06
N PRO A 66 -6.71 0.51 22.82
CA PRO A 66 -7.01 -0.91 22.93
C PRO A 66 -7.35 -1.47 21.55
N GLN A 67 -6.44 -2.27 21.01
CA GLN A 67 -6.54 -2.87 19.69
C GLN A 67 -6.76 -4.37 19.86
N ASN A 68 -7.70 -4.93 19.10
CA ASN A 68 -7.99 -6.37 19.14
C ASN A 68 -6.96 -7.20 18.34
N TYR A 69 -5.96 -6.57 17.75
CA TYR A 69 -4.86 -7.19 17.00
C TYR A 69 -3.52 -6.98 17.70
N THR A 70 -2.52 -7.80 17.37
CA THR A 70 -1.18 -7.69 17.96
C THR A 70 -0.39 -6.57 17.28
N VAL A 71 0.28 -5.73 18.06
CA VAL A 71 1.23 -4.73 17.54
C VAL A 71 2.67 -5.10 17.88
N LYS A 72 3.55 -4.98 16.89
CA LYS A 72 5.00 -5.17 17.03
C LYS A 72 5.71 -3.88 16.65
N LEU A 73 6.42 -3.30 17.62
CA LEU A 73 7.18 -2.07 17.44
C LEU A 73 8.60 -2.38 16.99
N TYR A 74 9.12 -1.61 16.04
CA TYR A 74 10.55 -1.60 15.72
C TYR A 74 11.12 -0.18 15.87
N PRO A 75 12.37 -0.03 16.34
CA PRO A 75 12.97 1.28 16.57
C PRO A 75 13.26 2.01 15.25
N THR A 76 13.00 3.31 15.24
CA THR A 76 13.42 4.24 14.17
C THR A 76 14.64 5.04 14.60
N PRO A 77 15.51 5.47 13.67
CA PRO A 77 16.78 6.13 13.99
C PRO A 77 16.64 7.63 14.29
N TYR A 78 15.42 8.12 14.50
CA TYR A 78 15.10 9.53 14.74
C TYR A 78 13.97 9.66 15.77
N ALA A 79 13.85 10.84 16.36
CA ALA A 79 12.82 11.19 17.34
C ALA A 79 11.54 11.72 16.68
N GLU A 80 10.42 11.75 17.42
CA GLU A 80 9.10 12.19 16.90
C GLU A 80 9.12 13.62 16.35
N GLU A 81 9.96 14.51 16.91
CA GLU A 81 10.09 15.89 16.45
C GLU A 81 10.59 15.96 15.00
N HIS A 82 11.48 15.04 14.60
CA HIS A 82 11.99 14.98 13.24
C HIS A 82 10.89 14.60 12.25
N LEU A 83 10.03 13.65 12.60
CA LEU A 83 8.85 13.28 11.81
C LEU A 83 7.91 14.49 11.61
N ALA A 84 7.67 15.28 12.67
CA ALA A 84 6.86 16.48 12.57
C ALA A 84 7.46 17.54 11.63
N VAL A 85 8.79 17.73 11.66
CA VAL A 85 9.50 18.65 10.76
C VAL A 85 9.42 18.20 9.30
N VAL A 86 9.62 16.90 9.03
CA VAL A 86 9.50 16.33 7.69
C VAL A 86 8.08 16.51 7.15
N LEU A 87 7.06 16.19 7.94
CA LEU A 87 5.66 16.37 7.55
C LEU A 87 5.31 17.84 7.28
N LYS A 88 5.76 18.76 8.14
CA LYS A 88 5.54 20.20 7.96
C LYS A 88 6.18 20.71 6.67
N SER A 89 7.40 20.27 6.37
CA SER A 89 8.09 20.61 5.12
C SER A 89 7.35 20.07 3.90
N PHE A 90 6.84 18.84 3.97
CA PHE A 90 6.03 18.25 2.90
C PHE A 90 4.74 19.03 2.66
N VAL A 91 3.99 19.37 3.71
CA VAL A 91 2.77 20.18 3.60
C VAL A 91 3.12 21.54 3.00
N ASN A 92 4.10 22.25 3.55
CA ASN A 92 4.48 23.56 3.04
C ASN A 92 4.86 23.54 1.56
N ALA A 93 5.57 22.50 1.10
CA ALA A 93 5.95 22.33 -0.30
C ALA A 93 4.75 22.22 -1.27
N HIS A 94 3.59 21.77 -0.80
CA HIS A 94 2.39 21.56 -1.62
C HIS A 94 1.35 22.68 -1.53
N PHE A 95 1.44 23.55 -0.52
CA PHE A 95 0.46 24.61 -0.28
C PHE A 95 1.02 26.04 -0.40
N ILE A 96 2.33 26.17 -0.64
CA ILE A 96 2.95 27.47 -0.89
C ILE A 96 2.66 27.96 -2.31
N GLU A 97 2.28 29.23 -2.45
CA GLU A 97 2.10 29.86 -3.76
C GLU A 97 3.45 30.09 -4.43
N GLN A 98 3.60 29.56 -5.66
CA GLN A 98 4.81 29.67 -6.45
C GLN A 98 4.47 29.69 -7.95
N SER A 99 5.47 30.01 -8.79
CA SER A 99 5.34 29.85 -10.24
C SER A 99 5.20 28.37 -10.61
N LEU A 100 4.56 28.07 -11.75
CA LEU A 100 4.29 26.69 -12.19
C LEU A 100 5.56 25.82 -12.23
N LEU A 101 6.69 26.34 -12.72
CA LEU A 101 7.95 25.60 -12.78
C LEU A 101 8.47 25.26 -11.38
N ASN A 102 8.38 26.21 -10.45
CA ASN A 102 8.82 25.99 -9.08
C ASN A 102 7.91 24.98 -8.37
N ILE A 103 6.59 25.02 -8.61
CA ILE A 103 5.65 24.00 -8.11
C ILE A 103 6.10 22.60 -8.54
N ILE A 104 6.40 22.39 -9.82
CA ILE A 104 6.85 21.09 -10.33
C ILE A 104 8.14 20.63 -9.64
N ILE A 105 9.12 21.51 -9.52
CA ILE A 105 10.42 21.21 -8.89
C ILE A 105 10.24 20.90 -7.41
N THR A 106 9.53 21.75 -6.66
CA THR A 106 9.31 21.63 -5.22
C THR A 106 8.47 20.40 -4.90
N MET A 107 7.41 20.11 -5.66
CA MET A 107 6.63 18.87 -5.50
C MET A 107 7.51 17.64 -5.71
N TYR A 108 8.31 17.61 -6.79
CA TYR A 108 9.19 16.47 -7.05
C TYR A 108 10.23 16.27 -5.94
N GLN A 109 10.88 17.34 -5.49
CA GLN A 109 11.83 17.28 -4.37
C GLN A 109 11.15 16.78 -3.09
N SER A 110 9.95 17.27 -2.78
CA SER A 110 9.22 16.84 -1.58
C SER A 110 8.81 15.36 -1.62
N ILE A 111 8.47 14.82 -2.80
CA ILE A 111 8.20 13.39 -3.00
C ILE A 111 9.47 12.57 -2.74
N LEU A 112 10.62 13.01 -3.24
CA LEU A 112 11.89 12.34 -2.99
C LEU A 112 12.28 12.36 -1.51
N GLU A 113 12.11 13.49 -0.82
CA GLU A 113 12.39 13.56 0.63
C GLU A 113 11.47 12.64 1.44
N MET A 114 10.16 12.61 1.13
CA MET A 114 9.25 11.66 1.77
C MET A 114 9.64 10.21 1.47
N SER A 115 10.00 9.90 0.23
CA SER A 115 10.47 8.57 -0.15
C SER A 115 11.71 8.16 0.64
N ARG A 116 12.70 9.05 0.82
CA ARG A 116 13.91 8.78 1.61
C ARG A 116 13.61 8.60 3.10
N PHE A 117 12.68 9.39 3.62
CA PHE A 117 12.23 9.26 5.01
C PHE A 117 11.63 7.86 5.26
N PHE A 118 10.70 7.43 4.41
CA PHE A 118 10.10 6.11 4.52
C PHE A 118 11.05 4.96 4.17
N PHE A 119 11.98 5.16 3.24
CA PHE A 119 13.08 4.24 2.99
C PHE A 119 13.89 3.98 4.26
N THR A 120 14.18 5.02 5.04
CA THR A 120 14.88 4.89 6.32
C THR A 120 14.12 3.99 7.29
N ASN A 121 12.78 4.15 7.38
CA ASN A 121 11.94 3.27 8.19
C ASN A 121 11.98 1.82 7.72
N CYS A 122 11.94 1.59 6.41
CA CYS A 122 12.01 0.25 5.86
C CYS A 122 13.36 -0.41 6.14
N LYS A 123 14.45 0.34 5.94
CA LYS A 123 15.81 -0.11 6.23
C LYS A 123 15.95 -0.50 7.70
N SER A 124 15.48 0.32 8.63
CA SER A 124 15.50 0.00 10.06
C SER A 124 14.70 -1.26 10.42
N LEU A 125 13.58 -1.52 9.75
CA LEU A 125 12.81 -2.76 9.95
C LEU A 125 13.56 -3.98 9.41
N LEU A 126 14.02 -3.92 8.15
CA LEU A 126 14.68 -5.04 7.48
C LEU A 126 16.04 -5.40 8.10
N HIS A 127 16.72 -4.43 8.73
CA HIS A 127 17.96 -4.65 9.48
C HIS A 127 17.75 -4.98 10.96
N ASN A 128 16.51 -5.02 11.45
CA ASN A 128 16.23 -5.47 12.81
C ASN A 128 16.20 -7.01 12.85
N GLU A 129 17.33 -7.62 13.23
CA GLU A 129 17.50 -9.08 13.22
C GLU A 129 16.45 -9.81 14.09
N ASP A 130 16.16 -9.29 15.28
CA ASP A 130 15.17 -9.88 16.19
C ASP A 130 13.77 -9.86 15.59
N MET A 131 13.37 -8.74 14.99
CA MET A 131 12.08 -8.61 14.30
C MET A 131 12.03 -9.53 13.09
N MET A 132 13.04 -9.52 12.23
CA MET A 132 13.06 -10.36 11.03
C MET A 132 13.07 -11.86 11.38
N LYS A 133 13.76 -12.25 12.46
CA LYS A 133 13.70 -13.60 13.00
C LYS A 133 12.30 -13.95 13.49
N TYR A 134 11.68 -13.09 14.28
CA TYR A 134 10.31 -13.28 14.74
C TYR A 134 9.32 -13.43 13.57
N LEU A 135 9.44 -12.59 12.54
CA LEU A 135 8.56 -12.64 11.36
C LEU A 135 8.70 -13.96 10.61
N ARG A 136 9.92 -14.48 10.46
CA ARG A 136 10.21 -15.78 9.84
C ARG A 136 9.65 -16.95 10.64
N GLU A 137 9.84 -16.94 11.95
CA GLU A 137 9.39 -18.03 12.84
C GLU A 137 7.87 -18.04 13.05
N SER A 138 7.21 -16.88 12.86
CA SER A 138 5.76 -16.72 13.07
C SER A 138 4.88 -17.39 12.03
N LYS A 139 5.43 -17.79 10.87
CA LYS A 139 4.73 -18.51 9.78
C LYS A 139 3.39 -17.86 9.38
N PHE A 140 3.47 -16.64 8.84
CA PHE A 140 2.29 -15.93 8.33
C PHE A 140 1.77 -16.56 7.05
N ASP A 141 0.44 -16.54 6.88
CA ASP A 141 -0.24 -17.05 5.68
C ASP A 141 -0.24 -16.01 4.56
N VAL A 142 -0.27 -14.72 4.90
CA VAL A 142 -0.32 -13.61 3.94
C VAL A 142 0.27 -12.32 4.52
N VAL A 143 0.91 -11.54 3.66
CA VAL A 143 1.32 -10.15 3.96
C VAL A 143 0.27 -9.19 3.39
N PHE A 144 -0.36 -8.41 4.26
CA PHE A 144 -1.26 -7.33 3.88
C PHE A 144 -0.54 -5.99 3.99
N THR A 145 -0.37 -5.26 2.89
CA THR A 145 0.50 -4.07 2.87
C THR A 145 0.03 -3.01 1.87
N ASP A 146 0.34 -1.75 2.14
CA ASP A 146 0.34 -0.72 1.10
C ASP A 146 1.72 -0.73 0.39
N PRO A 147 1.77 -1.06 -0.91
CA PRO A 147 3.02 -1.29 -1.63
C PRO A 147 3.76 -0.01 -2.05
N ILE A 148 3.23 1.20 -1.78
CA ILE A 148 3.79 2.46 -2.29
C ILE A 148 5.27 2.69 -1.98
N LEU A 149 5.76 2.13 -0.88
CA LEU A 149 7.15 2.25 -0.42
C LEU A 149 7.86 0.90 -0.32
N MET A 150 7.35 -0.12 -1.04
CA MET A 150 7.96 -1.43 -1.27
C MET A 150 8.29 -2.29 -0.05
N CYS A 151 8.23 -1.78 1.18
CA CYS A 151 8.75 -2.47 2.34
C CYS A 151 8.04 -3.79 2.63
N GLY A 152 6.70 -3.77 2.64
CA GLY A 152 5.91 -4.98 2.79
C GLY A 152 6.12 -5.95 1.64
N THR A 153 6.38 -5.44 0.43
CA THR A 153 6.69 -6.26 -0.74
C THR A 153 8.04 -6.98 -0.60
N ILE A 154 9.08 -6.29 -0.12
CA ILE A 154 10.40 -6.88 0.14
C ILE A 154 10.29 -7.93 1.26
N ILE A 155 9.55 -7.63 2.32
CA ILE A 155 9.30 -8.57 3.42
C ILE A 155 8.56 -9.81 2.90
N ALA A 156 7.52 -9.65 2.10
CA ALA A 156 6.77 -10.76 1.52
C ALA A 156 7.66 -11.68 0.67
N GLU A 157 8.52 -11.10 -0.18
CA GLU A 157 9.50 -11.85 -0.98
C GLU A 157 10.52 -12.56 -0.09
N HIS A 158 11.11 -11.88 0.90
CA HIS A 158 12.09 -12.47 1.82
C HIS A 158 11.51 -13.63 2.63
N LEU A 159 10.25 -13.52 3.06
CA LEU A 159 9.55 -14.56 3.82
C LEU A 159 8.94 -15.65 2.91
N SER A 160 8.92 -15.46 1.59
CA SER A 160 8.23 -16.32 0.63
C SER A 160 6.74 -16.50 0.96
N VAL A 161 6.08 -15.40 1.33
CA VAL A 161 4.65 -15.36 1.72
C VAL A 161 3.88 -14.54 0.67
N PRO A 162 2.69 -15.00 0.22
CA PRO A 162 1.89 -14.23 -0.73
C PRO A 162 1.48 -12.87 -0.15
N SER A 163 1.29 -11.88 -1.03
CA SER A 163 0.96 -10.52 -0.61
C SER A 163 -0.39 -10.05 -1.18
N VAL A 164 -1.13 -9.33 -0.34
CA VAL A 164 -2.34 -8.59 -0.69
C VAL A 164 -2.01 -7.10 -0.57
N TYR A 165 -2.13 -6.39 -1.68
CA TYR A 165 -1.82 -4.98 -1.74
C TYR A 165 -3.05 -4.12 -1.50
N PHE A 166 -2.88 -3.03 -0.75
CA PHE A 166 -3.92 -2.08 -0.41
C PHE A 166 -3.50 -0.68 -0.87
N LEU A 167 -4.05 -0.20 -1.99
CA LEU A 167 -3.49 0.98 -2.67
C LEU A 167 -4.55 1.81 -3.40
N ARG A 168 -4.29 3.11 -3.56
CA ARG A 168 -5.07 3.98 -4.48
C ARG A 168 -4.50 3.97 -5.90
N GLY A 169 -3.21 3.72 -6.02
CA GLY A 169 -2.40 3.73 -7.25
C GLY A 169 -0.93 3.88 -6.87
N LEU A 170 -0.02 3.64 -7.82
CA LEU A 170 1.42 3.79 -7.60
C LEU A 170 2.01 4.90 -8.48
N PRO A 171 3.11 5.55 -8.04
CA PRO A 171 3.84 6.50 -8.87
C PRO A 171 4.15 5.92 -10.25
N CYS A 172 4.02 6.76 -11.27
CA CYS A 172 4.29 6.41 -12.67
C CYS A 172 3.47 5.24 -13.24
N GLY A 173 2.43 4.76 -12.56
CA GLY A 173 1.60 3.67 -13.06
C GLY A 173 2.26 2.29 -12.91
N MET A 174 3.15 2.14 -11.93
CA MET A 174 3.82 0.88 -11.61
C MET A 174 2.84 -0.24 -11.27
N ASP A 175 1.65 0.08 -10.77
CA ASP A 175 0.56 -0.87 -10.53
C ASP A 175 0.08 -1.51 -11.83
N PHE A 176 -0.02 -0.75 -12.92
CA PHE A 176 -0.39 -1.30 -14.23
C PHE A 176 0.75 -2.06 -14.90
N GLU A 177 2.00 -1.57 -14.76
CA GLU A 177 3.16 -2.28 -15.29
C GLU A 177 3.36 -3.64 -14.60
N ALA A 178 3.28 -3.68 -13.28
CA ALA A 178 3.45 -4.89 -12.48
C ALA A 178 2.33 -5.91 -12.72
N THR A 179 1.10 -5.46 -12.93
CA THR A 179 -0.04 -6.33 -13.25
C THR A 179 -0.19 -6.63 -14.74
N GLN A 180 0.65 -6.02 -15.59
CA GLN A 180 0.53 -6.09 -17.06
C GLN A 180 -0.83 -5.59 -17.58
N CYS A 181 -1.50 -4.70 -16.86
CA CYS A 181 -2.71 -4.05 -17.32
C CYS A 181 -2.39 -3.04 -18.42
N PRO A 182 -3.08 -3.07 -19.58
CA PRO A 182 -2.96 -2.02 -20.59
C PRO A 182 -3.38 -0.65 -20.04
N SER A 183 -2.52 0.35 -20.19
CA SER A 183 -2.82 1.76 -19.89
C SER A 183 -2.40 2.67 -21.05
N PRO A 184 -3.15 2.67 -22.18
CA PRO A 184 -2.69 3.32 -23.41
C PRO A 184 -2.74 4.85 -23.30
N PRO A 185 -1.63 5.56 -23.63
CA PRO A 185 -1.57 7.02 -23.50
C PRO A 185 -2.42 7.75 -24.56
N SER A 186 -3.02 7.03 -25.50
CA SER A 186 -3.91 7.60 -26.50
C SER A 186 -5.26 8.02 -25.90
N TYR A 187 -5.75 7.37 -24.84
CA TYR A 187 -7.04 7.68 -24.21
C TYR A 187 -7.02 7.62 -22.67
N VAL A 188 -5.97 7.09 -22.05
CA VAL A 188 -5.78 7.18 -20.59
C VAL A 188 -4.87 8.37 -20.29
N PRO A 189 -5.38 9.47 -19.70
CA PRO A 189 -4.56 10.64 -19.39
C PRO A 189 -3.62 10.36 -18.21
N ARG A 190 -2.40 10.91 -18.28
CA ARG A 190 -1.43 10.92 -17.18
C ARG A 190 -1.83 11.96 -16.14
N LEU A 191 -1.48 11.66 -14.88
CA LEU A 191 -1.72 12.56 -13.76
C LEU A 191 -1.07 13.93 -14.00
N PHE A 192 -1.68 14.96 -13.43
CA PHE A 192 -1.23 16.36 -13.53
C PHE A 192 -1.31 17.02 -14.92
N LEU A 193 -1.80 16.33 -15.95
CA LEU A 193 -2.02 16.94 -17.27
C LEU A 193 -3.41 17.57 -17.45
N ASN A 194 -4.32 17.37 -16.50
CA ASN A 194 -5.72 17.84 -16.54
C ASN A 194 -6.43 17.51 -17.87
N ASN A 195 -6.14 16.34 -18.43
CA ASN A 195 -6.75 15.82 -19.63
C ASN A 195 -7.94 14.92 -19.27
N SER A 196 -8.94 14.83 -20.15
CA SER A 196 -10.01 13.82 -20.09
C SER A 196 -9.65 12.58 -20.94
N ASP A 197 -10.56 11.61 -21.03
CA ASP A 197 -10.51 10.50 -21.98
C ASP A 197 -10.73 10.94 -23.45
N SER A 198 -11.32 12.12 -23.66
CA SER A 198 -11.46 12.76 -24.96
C SER A 198 -10.34 13.77 -25.24
N MET A 199 -9.16 13.27 -25.61
CA MET A 199 -7.99 14.09 -25.96
C MET A 199 -7.89 14.40 -27.47
N THR A 200 -7.53 15.65 -27.79
CA THR A 200 -7.04 16.06 -29.12
C THR A 200 -5.69 15.42 -29.44
N PHE A 201 -5.27 15.46 -30.72
CA PHE A 201 -3.97 14.92 -31.14
C PHE A 201 -2.80 15.53 -30.33
N ALA A 202 -2.77 16.85 -30.15
CA ALA A 202 -1.71 17.52 -29.38
C ALA A 202 -1.69 17.09 -27.91
N GLN A 203 -2.88 16.92 -27.29
CA GLN A 203 -2.96 16.40 -25.93
C GLN A 203 -2.45 14.96 -25.83
N ARG A 204 -2.75 14.10 -26.81
CA ARG A 204 -2.21 12.72 -26.86
C ARG A 204 -0.70 12.70 -27.00
N VAL A 205 -0.13 13.57 -27.84
CA VAL A 205 1.33 13.72 -27.98
C VAL A 205 1.94 14.15 -26.65
N LYS A 206 1.40 15.19 -25.99
CA LYS A 206 1.85 15.62 -24.66
C LYS A 206 1.74 14.50 -23.62
N ASN A 207 0.64 13.75 -23.64
CA ASN A 207 0.39 12.63 -22.74
C ASN A 207 1.43 11.51 -22.89
N MET A 208 1.76 11.17 -24.15
CA MET A 208 2.82 10.22 -24.47
C MET A 208 4.20 10.71 -24.00
N LEU A 209 4.53 11.98 -24.23
CA LEU A 209 5.80 12.56 -23.78
C LEU A 209 5.96 12.49 -22.26
N VAL A 210 4.92 12.81 -21.49
CA VAL A 210 4.95 12.65 -20.03
C VAL A 210 5.15 11.20 -19.63
N ARG A 211 4.44 10.27 -20.27
CA ARG A 211 4.62 8.83 -20.04
C ARG A 211 6.06 8.36 -20.29
N MET A 212 6.75 8.91 -21.29
CA MET A 212 8.16 8.60 -21.54
C MET A 212 9.08 9.17 -20.46
N LEU A 213 8.80 10.39 -19.98
CA LEU A 213 9.58 11.03 -18.91
C LEU A 213 9.47 10.32 -17.56
N GLU A 214 8.31 9.72 -17.27
CA GLU A 214 8.05 8.93 -16.06
C GLU A 214 9.07 7.83 -15.80
N PHE A 215 9.50 7.14 -16.86
CA PHE A 215 10.54 6.11 -16.76
C PHE A 215 11.88 6.63 -16.24
N VAL A 216 12.14 7.94 -16.37
CA VAL A 216 13.37 8.58 -15.89
C VAL A 216 13.15 9.16 -14.50
N TYR A 217 12.10 9.95 -14.30
CA TYR A 217 11.94 10.68 -13.04
C TYR A 217 11.41 9.82 -11.88
N CYS A 218 10.78 8.67 -12.11
CA CYS A 218 10.39 7.78 -11.02
C CYS A 218 11.51 6.85 -10.54
N LYS A 219 12.56 6.63 -11.33
CA LYS A 219 13.68 5.74 -10.93
C LYS A 219 14.28 6.08 -9.57
N PRO A 220 14.55 7.36 -9.22
CA PRO A 220 15.10 7.69 -7.91
C PRO A 220 14.22 7.34 -6.71
N ILE A 221 12.90 7.14 -6.92
CA ILE A 221 11.99 6.68 -5.87
C ILE A 221 12.22 5.20 -5.58
N PHE A 222 12.41 4.38 -6.62
CA PHE A 222 12.42 2.92 -6.51
C PHE A 222 13.82 2.30 -6.37
N ILE A 223 14.86 2.88 -6.98
CA ILE A 223 16.24 2.35 -6.95
C ILE A 223 16.72 2.04 -5.51
N PRO A 224 16.55 2.93 -4.51
CA PRO A 224 16.99 2.62 -3.15
C PRO A 224 16.33 1.37 -2.58
N PHE A 225 15.05 1.12 -2.90
CA PHE A 225 14.33 -0.08 -2.47
C PHE A 225 14.79 -1.33 -3.22
N GLU A 226 15.14 -1.22 -4.51
CA GLU A 226 15.73 -2.33 -5.28
C GLU A 226 17.10 -2.74 -4.72
N GLU A 227 17.93 -1.76 -4.35
CA GLU A 227 19.23 -2.01 -3.72
C GLU A 227 19.07 -2.68 -2.34
N LEU A 228 18.13 -2.18 -1.52
CA LEU A 228 17.82 -2.79 -0.23
C LEU A 228 17.23 -4.20 -0.39
N ALA A 229 16.38 -4.42 -1.40
CA ALA A 229 15.86 -5.74 -1.71
C ALA A 229 16.99 -6.72 -2.10
N TYR A 230 17.94 -6.26 -2.91
CA TYR A 230 19.13 -7.05 -3.27
C TYR A 230 19.97 -7.41 -2.04
N GLU A 231 20.19 -6.46 -1.13
CA GLU A 231 20.91 -6.69 0.12
C GLU A 231 20.25 -7.75 1.01
N ILE A 232 18.92 -7.74 1.11
CA ILE A 232 18.18 -8.65 2.01
C ILE A 232 17.89 -10.02 1.38
N ILE A 233 17.59 -10.06 0.08
CA ILE A 233 17.16 -11.27 -0.63
C ILE A 233 18.35 -11.95 -1.33
N GLN A 234 19.47 -11.25 -1.52
CA GLN A 234 20.65 -11.73 -2.24
C GLN A 234 20.36 -12.15 -3.69
N LYS A 235 19.34 -11.52 -4.30
CA LYS A 235 18.90 -11.74 -5.67
C LYS A 235 18.55 -10.41 -6.32
N LYS A 236 19.04 -10.19 -7.54
CA LYS A 236 18.70 -8.98 -8.31
C LYS A 236 17.22 -9.03 -8.69
N VAL A 237 16.48 -8.02 -8.25
CA VAL A 237 15.05 -7.84 -8.51
C VAL A 237 14.78 -6.37 -8.79
N THR A 238 13.86 -6.08 -9.70
CA THR A 238 13.34 -4.72 -9.91
C THR A 238 12.11 -4.47 -9.05
N ALA A 239 11.71 -3.20 -8.90
CA ALA A 239 10.46 -2.85 -8.23
C ALA A 239 9.25 -3.47 -8.94
N THR A 240 9.27 -3.53 -10.27
CA THR A 240 8.22 -4.19 -11.06
C THR A 240 8.18 -5.70 -10.79
N ASP A 241 9.32 -6.39 -10.71
CA ASP A 241 9.38 -7.83 -10.40
C ASP A 241 8.87 -8.17 -8.99
N LEU A 242 9.11 -7.27 -8.04
CA LEU A 242 8.64 -7.39 -6.67
C LEU A 242 7.12 -7.19 -6.61
N LEU A 243 6.62 -6.12 -7.24
CA LEU A 243 5.18 -5.82 -7.30
C LEU A 243 4.39 -6.86 -8.09
N SER A 244 4.94 -7.44 -9.16
CA SER A 244 4.22 -8.43 -9.98
C SER A 244 3.85 -9.72 -9.21
N ARG A 245 4.38 -9.90 -7.99
CA ARG A 245 4.09 -11.02 -7.09
C ARG A 245 2.89 -10.79 -6.17
N GLY A 246 2.28 -9.60 -6.23
CA GLY A 246 1.03 -9.30 -5.54
C GLY A 246 -0.08 -10.26 -5.96
N SER A 247 -0.56 -11.06 -5.02
CA SER A 247 -1.60 -12.07 -5.25
C SER A 247 -2.97 -11.43 -5.47
N VAL A 248 -3.29 -10.38 -4.70
CA VAL A 248 -4.52 -9.60 -4.81
C VAL A 248 -4.21 -8.12 -4.66
N TRP A 249 -4.85 -7.29 -5.49
CA TRP A 249 -4.70 -5.84 -5.50
C TRP A 249 -6.03 -5.19 -5.11
N LEU A 250 -6.13 -4.75 -3.85
CA LEU A 250 -7.29 -4.03 -3.34
C LEU A 250 -7.18 -2.54 -3.67
N MET A 251 -7.90 -2.13 -4.71
CA MET A 251 -7.88 -0.79 -5.26
C MET A 251 -8.85 0.11 -4.47
N ARG A 252 -8.32 1.13 -3.77
CA ARG A 252 -9.06 2.05 -2.89
C ARG A 252 -9.81 3.13 -3.65
N TYR A 253 -10.50 2.74 -4.72
CA TYR A 253 -11.31 3.61 -5.56
C TYR A 253 -12.42 2.81 -6.22
N ASP A 254 -13.45 3.53 -6.66
CA ASP A 254 -14.52 2.97 -7.47
C ASP A 254 -14.20 3.19 -8.96
N PHE A 255 -14.47 2.20 -9.79
CA PHE A 255 -14.18 2.25 -11.23
C PHE A 255 -14.96 3.35 -11.95
N VAL A 256 -16.10 3.82 -11.39
CA VAL A 256 -16.90 4.92 -11.96
C VAL A 256 -16.11 6.24 -12.01
N PHE A 257 -15.12 6.43 -11.13
CA PHE A 257 -14.28 7.63 -11.10
C PHE A 257 -12.98 7.50 -11.88
N GLU A 258 -12.81 6.41 -12.63
CA GLU A 258 -11.57 6.13 -13.36
C GLU A 258 -11.81 6.10 -14.87
N PHE A 259 -10.73 6.34 -15.62
CA PHE A 259 -10.76 6.23 -17.06
C PHE A 259 -10.92 4.77 -17.49
N PRO A 260 -11.74 4.49 -18.53
CA PRO A 260 -12.02 3.14 -18.96
C PRO A 260 -10.74 2.46 -19.47
N ARG A 261 -10.34 1.36 -18.81
CA ARG A 261 -9.19 0.54 -19.19
C ARG A 261 -9.35 -0.90 -18.69
N PRO A 262 -8.71 -1.89 -19.33
CA PRO A 262 -8.72 -3.27 -18.84
C PRO A 262 -8.05 -3.39 -17.46
N VAL A 263 -8.51 -4.36 -16.69
CA VAL A 263 -8.05 -4.65 -15.32
C VAL A 263 -7.88 -6.16 -15.16
N MET A 264 -6.92 -6.59 -14.34
CA MET A 264 -6.69 -8.02 -14.12
C MET A 264 -7.70 -8.62 -13.13
N PRO A 265 -8.02 -9.93 -13.23
CA PRO A 265 -8.99 -10.59 -12.34
C PRO A 265 -8.65 -10.52 -10.85
N ASN A 266 -7.37 -10.36 -10.51
CA ASN A 266 -6.91 -10.22 -9.13
C ASN A 266 -6.94 -8.77 -8.60
N MET A 267 -7.43 -7.81 -9.39
CA MET A 267 -7.64 -6.43 -8.96
C MET A 267 -9.09 -6.24 -8.51
N VAL A 268 -9.28 -5.91 -7.23
CA VAL A 268 -10.60 -5.77 -6.60
C VAL A 268 -10.82 -4.32 -6.19
N PHE A 269 -11.84 -3.69 -6.76
CA PHE A 269 -12.22 -2.32 -6.41
C PHE A 269 -12.98 -2.31 -5.09
N ILE A 270 -12.44 -1.59 -4.12
CA ILE A 270 -12.99 -1.43 -2.77
C ILE A 270 -13.26 0.06 -2.50
N GLY A 271 -13.79 0.77 -3.50
CA GLY A 271 -14.29 2.13 -3.31
C GLY A 271 -15.36 2.20 -2.22
N GLY A 272 -15.44 3.34 -1.53
CA GLY A 272 -16.47 3.57 -0.50
C GLY A 272 -16.18 2.99 0.88
N ILE A 273 -15.07 2.28 1.09
CA ILE A 273 -14.69 1.72 2.41
C ILE A 273 -14.51 2.77 3.52
N ASN A 274 -14.25 4.03 3.13
CA ASN A 274 -14.07 5.14 4.06
C ASN A 274 -15.40 5.87 4.38
N CYS A 275 -16.53 5.40 3.85
CA CYS A 275 -17.83 6.00 4.13
C CYS A 275 -18.45 5.37 5.38
N ASP A 276 -18.62 6.18 6.43
CA ASP A 276 -19.42 5.78 7.59
C ASP A 276 -20.92 5.68 7.25
N GLN A 277 -21.66 4.88 8.04
CA GLN A 277 -23.11 4.87 7.96
C GLN A 277 -23.67 6.28 8.12
N LYS A 278 -24.46 6.73 7.14
CA LYS A 278 -25.15 8.02 7.20
C LYS A 278 -25.96 8.10 8.49
N LYS A 279 -25.63 9.07 9.35
CA LYS A 279 -26.55 9.50 10.41
C LYS A 279 -27.81 10.07 9.74
N LYS A 280 -28.99 9.81 10.31
CA LYS A 280 -30.21 10.49 9.86
C LYS A 280 -29.96 11.99 9.96
N LEU A 281 -30.18 12.72 8.86
CA LEU A 281 -30.15 14.17 8.88
C LEU A 281 -31.19 14.63 9.90
N SER A 282 -30.80 15.47 10.85
CA SER A 282 -31.77 16.16 11.70
C SER A 282 -32.62 17.04 10.77
N GLN A 283 -33.93 16.79 10.75
CA GLN A 283 -34.89 17.71 10.14
C GLN A 283 -34.93 19.02 10.92
#